data_AF-A0A1E4DIK6-F1
#
_entry.id   AF-A0A1E4DIK6-F1
#
_cell.length_a   1.000
_cell.length_b   1.000
_cell.length_c   1.000
_cell.angle_alpha   90.00
_cell.angle_beta   90.00
_cell.angle_gamma   90.00
#
_symmetry.space_group_name_H-M   'P 1'
#
loop_
_entity.id
_entity.type
_entity.pdbx_description
1 polymer ?
#
loop_
_entity_poly.entity_id
_entity_poly.type
_entity_poly.pdbx_seq_one_letter_code
_entity_poly.pdbx_strand_id
1 'polypeptide(L)'
;MTLKRNDHMTMLADIEGLITRELAHRGACTLEVLAQQLHTCTWNQVFMAVDTLSRRGTLVLRPLPDFQYMVSLAGLGSNAFPHLAPVTAGKTSLGIAAVDQVMNKEGQR
;
A
#
# COMPACT_ATOMS: atom_id res chain seq x y z
N MET A 1 35.25 -6.40 -20.54
CA MET A 1 34.05 -5.93 -21.28
C MET A 1 32.93 -5.81 -20.26
N THR A 2 32.78 -4.61 -19.69
CA THR A 2 31.82 -4.38 -18.60
C THR A 2 31.06 -3.10 -18.93
N LEU A 3 29.76 -3.11 -18.61
CA LEU A 3 28.76 -2.05 -18.78
C LEU A 3 28.10 -1.96 -20.16
N LYS A 4 26.97 -2.68 -20.27
CA LYS A 4 25.81 -2.21 -21.04
C LYS A 4 24.54 -2.56 -20.28
N ARG A 5 24.36 -1.95 -19.11
CA ARG A 5 23.14 -2.08 -18.30
C ARG A 5 22.49 -0.73 -17.96
N ASN A 6 22.95 0.37 -18.57
CA ASN A 6 22.60 1.73 -18.11
C ASN A 6 21.64 2.49 -19.03
N ASP A 7 21.27 1.98 -20.20
CA ASP A 7 20.31 2.67 -21.09
C ASP A 7 18.84 2.33 -20.76
N HIS A 8 18.60 1.22 -20.05
CA HIS A 8 17.24 0.83 -19.63
C HIS A 8 16.79 1.51 -18.34
N MET A 9 17.73 1.87 -17.44
CA MET A 9 17.41 2.46 -16.14
C MET A 9 16.97 3.93 -16.27
N THR A 10 17.54 4.65 -17.23
CA THR A 10 17.15 6.04 -17.56
C THR A 10 15.70 6.08 -18.06
N MET A 11 15.30 5.18 -18.97
CA MET A 11 13.91 5.08 -19.40
C MET A 11 12.95 4.65 -18.29
N LEU A 12 13.33 3.70 -17.43
CA LEU A 12 12.40 3.22 -16.40
C LEU A 12 12.07 4.31 -15.39
N ALA A 13 13.08 5.08 -14.93
CA ALA A 13 12.87 6.20 -14.01
C ALA A 13 11.99 7.30 -14.63
N ASP A 14 12.14 7.56 -15.93
CA ASP A 14 11.28 8.50 -16.65
C ASP A 14 9.83 8.00 -16.70
N ILE A 15 9.63 6.71 -16.96
CA ILE A 15 8.30 6.07 -16.98
C ILE A 15 7.67 6.08 -15.58
N GLU A 16 8.46 5.82 -14.53
CA GLU A 16 8.00 5.95 -13.14
C GLU A 16 7.48 7.36 -12.84
N GLY A 17 8.20 8.39 -13.31
CA GLY A 17 7.80 9.78 -13.22
C GLY A 17 6.50 10.09 -13.96
N LEU A 18 6.35 9.56 -15.18
CA LEU A 18 5.13 9.70 -15.97
C LEU A 18 3.92 9.05 -15.28
N ILE A 19 4.06 7.82 -14.78
CA ILE A 19 3.01 7.10 -14.04
C ILE A 19 2.58 7.90 -12.81
N THR A 20 3.55 8.36 -12.02
CA THR A 20 3.29 9.12 -10.78
C THR A 20 2.57 10.43 -11.10
N ARG A 21 2.99 11.16 -12.14
CA ARG A 21 2.36 12.41 -12.58
C ARG A 21 0.93 12.19 -13.05
N GLU A 22 0.70 11.13 -13.83
CA GLU A 22 -0.62 10.81 -14.36
C GLU A 22 -1.61 10.48 -13.24
N LEU A 23 -1.18 9.64 -12.29
CA LEU A 23 -1.97 9.28 -11.11
C LEU A 23 -2.19 10.47 -10.16
N ALA A 24 -1.23 11.39 -10.06
CA ALA A 24 -1.41 12.62 -9.29
C ALA A 24 -2.42 13.58 -9.94
N HIS A 25 -2.50 13.60 -11.27
CA HIS A 25 -3.40 14.49 -11.99
C HIS A 25 -4.83 13.94 -12.09
N ARG A 26 -4.99 12.63 -12.33
CA ARG A 26 -6.30 12.00 -12.57
C ARG A 26 -6.84 11.19 -11.40
N GLY A 27 -5.98 10.81 -10.46
CA GLY A 27 -6.33 9.87 -9.39
C GLY A 27 -6.14 8.40 -9.81
N ALA A 28 -6.81 7.51 -9.10
CA ALA A 28 -6.67 6.07 -9.31
C ALA A 28 -7.25 5.62 -10.67
N CYS A 29 -6.54 4.73 -11.37
CA CYS A 29 -6.98 4.18 -12.66
C CYS A 29 -6.61 2.70 -12.80
N THR A 30 -7.18 2.00 -13.79
CA THR A 30 -6.80 0.61 -14.05
C THR A 30 -5.47 0.52 -14.80
N LEU A 31 -4.84 -0.66 -14.74
CA LEU A 31 -3.58 -0.92 -15.44
C LEU A 31 -3.73 -0.78 -16.97
N GLU A 32 -4.87 -1.19 -17.56
CA GLU A 32 -5.12 -0.97 -19.00
C GLU A 32 -5.18 0.52 -19.35
N VAL A 33 -5.89 1.32 -18.55
CA VAL A 33 -6.01 2.77 -18.78
C VAL A 33 -4.64 3.44 -18.70
N LEU A 34 -3.83 3.03 -17.71
CA LEU A 34 -2.47 3.54 -17.56
C LEU A 34 -1.60 3.26 -18.80
N ALA A 35 -1.67 2.04 -19.33
CA ALA A 35 -0.92 1.67 -20.53
C ALA A 35 -1.42 2.36 -21.80
N GLN A 36 -2.73 2.61 -21.91
CA GLN A 36 -3.28 3.38 -23.03
C GLN A 36 -2.81 4.84 -23.01
N GLN A 37 -2.70 5.44 -21.83
CA GLN A 37 -2.24 6.82 -21.69
C GLN A 37 -0.73 6.93 -21.98
N LEU A 38 0.05 5.96 -21.51
CA LEU A 38 1.48 5.83 -21.79
C LEU A 38 1.72 5.13 -23.13
N HIS A 39 1.05 5.58 -24.19
CA HIS A 39 1.14 5.02 -25.55
C HIS A 39 2.55 5.03 -26.15
N THR A 40 3.47 5.81 -25.58
CA THR A 40 4.89 5.84 -25.94
C THR A 40 5.70 4.69 -25.34
N CYS A 41 5.12 3.94 -24.39
CA CYS A 41 5.76 2.87 -23.64
C CYS A 41 5.13 1.51 -24.00
N THR A 42 5.94 0.46 -23.96
CA THR A 42 5.43 -0.92 -24.11
C THR A 42 4.77 -1.38 -22.80
N TRP A 43 3.82 -2.33 -22.89
CA TRP A 43 3.17 -2.93 -21.73
C TRP A 43 4.18 -3.47 -20.70
N ASN A 44 5.26 -4.10 -21.18
CA ASN A 44 6.30 -4.64 -20.30
C ASN A 44 7.02 -3.53 -19.51
N GLN A 45 7.29 -2.37 -20.13
CA GLN A 45 7.92 -1.24 -19.45
C GLN A 45 6.99 -0.62 -18.41
N VAL A 46 5.69 -0.46 -18.75
CA VAL A 46 4.67 0.01 -17.81
C VAL A 46 4.55 -0.96 -16.64
N PHE A 47 4.49 -2.27 -16.91
CA PHE A 47 4.41 -3.31 -15.89
C PHE A 47 5.62 -3.27 -14.95
N MET A 48 6.85 -3.21 -15.49
CA MET A 48 8.06 -3.15 -14.66
C MET A 48 8.12 -1.88 -13.81
N ALA A 49 7.69 -0.73 -14.34
CA ALA A 49 7.67 0.52 -13.60
C ALA A 49 6.61 0.49 -12.48
N VAL A 50 5.41 -0.01 -12.77
CA VAL A 50 4.35 -0.19 -11.76
C VAL A 50 4.78 -1.15 -10.65
N ASP A 51 5.37 -2.29 -11.02
CA ASP A 51 5.86 -3.29 -10.08
C ASP A 51 7.02 -2.74 -9.22
N THR A 52 7.93 -1.97 -9.81
CA THR A 52 9.01 -1.28 -9.07
C THR A 52 8.44 -0.27 -8.08
N LEU A 53 7.52 0.59 -8.51
CA LEU A 53 6.88 1.58 -7.64
C LEU A 53 6.01 0.96 -6.55
N SER A 54 5.35 -0.17 -6.85
CA SER A 54 4.56 -0.92 -5.87
C SER A 54 5.46 -1.55 -4.80
N ARG A 55 6.58 -2.17 -5.19
CA ARG A 55 7.57 -2.70 -4.24
C ARG A 55 8.23 -1.63 -3.39
N ARG A 56 8.38 -0.41 -3.92
CA ARG A 56 8.84 0.76 -3.17
C ARG A 56 7.77 1.38 -2.26
N GLY A 57 6.52 0.91 -2.33
CA GLY A 57 5.40 1.46 -1.57
C GLY A 57 4.93 2.84 -2.05
N THR A 58 5.33 3.26 -3.25
CA THR A 58 4.87 4.52 -3.88
C THR A 58 3.49 4.36 -4.51
N LEU A 59 3.16 3.15 -4.98
CA LEU A 59 1.86 2.81 -5.54
C LEU A 59 1.17 1.72 -4.70
N VAL A 60 -0.15 1.79 -4.64
CA VAL A 60 -1.02 0.74 -4.11
C VAL A 60 -1.77 0.10 -5.27
N LEU A 61 -1.61 -1.21 -5.41
CA LEU A 61 -2.35 -2.06 -6.34
C LEU A 61 -3.50 -2.73 -5.59
N ARG A 62 -4.72 -2.55 -6.08
CA ARG A 62 -5.90 -3.24 -5.56
C ARG A 62 -6.50 -4.13 -6.64
N PRO A 63 -6.71 -5.43 -6.38
CA PRO A 63 -7.38 -6.30 -7.33
C PRO A 63 -8.84 -5.85 -7.48
N LEU A 64 -9.32 -5.86 -8.71
CA LEU A 64 -10.71 -5.66 -9.10
C LEU A 64 -11.29 -6.97 -9.66
N PRO A 65 -12.62 -7.08 -9.81
CA PRO A 65 -13.24 -8.13 -10.62
C PRO A 65 -12.67 -8.13 -12.06
N ASP A 66 -12.89 -9.22 -12.80
CA ASP A 66 -12.47 -9.35 -14.21
C ASP A 66 -10.95 -9.25 -14.47
N PHE A 67 -10.13 -9.73 -13.52
CA PHE A 67 -8.66 -9.77 -13.64
C PHE A 67 -7.99 -8.41 -13.79
N GLN A 68 -8.67 -7.34 -13.37
CA GLN A 68 -8.13 -5.99 -13.43
C GLN A 68 -7.43 -5.59 -12.13
N TYR A 69 -6.53 -4.61 -12.25
CA TYR A 69 -5.87 -4.00 -11.11
C TYR A 69 -6.08 -2.50 -11.12
N MET A 70 -6.59 -1.98 -10.01
CA MET A 70 -6.64 -0.55 -9.75
C MET A 70 -5.30 -0.09 -9.19
N VAL A 71 -4.70 0.88 -9.84
CA VAL A 71 -3.44 1.52 -9.49
C VAL A 71 -3.73 2.88 -8.88
N SER A 72 -3.12 3.19 -7.74
CA SER A 72 -3.30 4.46 -7.05
C SER A 72 -2.00 4.90 -6.36
N LEU A 73 -1.80 6.21 -6.16
CA LEU A 73 -0.67 6.71 -5.39
C LEU A 73 -0.86 6.38 -3.90
N ALA A 74 0.20 5.89 -3.26
CA ALA A 74 0.25 5.75 -1.82
C ALA A 74 0.18 7.14 -1.17
N GLY A 75 -0.73 7.31 -0.20
CA GLY A 75 -0.92 8.57 0.53
C GLY A 75 -1.97 9.52 -0.04
N LEU A 76 -2.33 9.43 -1.33
CA LEU A 76 -3.51 10.12 -1.90
C LEU A 76 -4.82 9.37 -1.61
N GLY A 77 -4.73 8.07 -1.32
CA GLY A 77 -5.79 7.27 -0.71
C GLY A 77 -5.63 7.15 0.81
N SER A 78 -5.48 8.27 1.53
CA SER A 78 -5.49 8.24 2.99
C SER A 78 -6.91 8.39 3.51
N ASN A 79 -7.57 7.26 3.77
CA ASN A 79 -8.42 6.98 4.95
C ASN A 79 -9.36 5.79 4.72
N ALA A 80 -8.78 4.59 4.58
CA ALA A 80 -9.33 3.29 4.97
C ALA A 80 -8.23 2.29 4.59
N PHE A 81 -7.40 1.76 5.48
CA PHE A 81 -7.74 1.05 6.70
C PHE A 81 -6.53 1.04 7.64
N PRO A 82 -6.73 1.17 8.97
CA PRO A 82 -5.71 0.76 9.92
C PRO A 82 -5.69 -0.77 10.05
N HIS A 83 -4.46 -1.29 10.14
CA HIS A 83 -4.06 -2.31 11.12
C HIS A 83 -4.41 -3.78 10.86
N LEU A 84 -3.41 -4.52 10.36
CA LEU A 84 -3.11 -5.84 10.91
C LEU A 84 -1.64 -5.84 11.37
N ALA A 85 -1.41 -5.50 12.63
CA ALA A 85 -0.18 -5.89 13.32
C ALA A 85 -0.11 -7.43 13.39
N PRO A 86 1.10 -8.02 13.37
CA PRO A 86 1.24 -9.46 13.50
C PRO A 86 0.80 -9.88 14.90
N VAL A 87 -0.17 -10.78 14.97
CA VAL A 87 -0.48 -11.55 16.17
C VAL A 87 0.73 -12.45 16.47
N THR A 88 1.58 -12.04 17.40
CA THR A 88 2.50 -12.95 18.07
C THR A 88 1.81 -13.50 19.32
N ALA A 89 1.36 -14.74 19.20
CA ALA A 89 0.86 -15.55 20.30
C ALA A 89 1.95 -15.73 21.37
N GLY A 90 1.67 -15.28 22.60
CA GLY A 90 2.49 -15.47 23.79
C GLY A 90 1.62 -15.94 24.95
N LYS A 91 1.90 -17.14 25.43
CA LYS A 91 1.11 -18.00 26.34
C LYS A 91 0.88 -17.42 27.75
N THR A 92 -0.34 -17.65 28.26
CA THR A 92 -0.76 -17.96 29.65
C THR A 92 0.06 -17.45 30.84
N SER A 93 -0.59 -16.69 31.72
CA SER A 93 -0.59 -17.05 33.15
C SER A 93 -1.90 -16.73 33.83
N LEU A 94 -2.39 -17.78 34.48
CA LEU A 94 -3.55 -17.91 35.35
C LEU A 94 -3.28 -17.20 36.68
N GLY A 95 -4.25 -16.43 37.17
CA GLY A 95 -4.21 -15.80 38.49
C GLY A 95 -5.62 -15.54 39.00
N ILE A 96 -6.21 -16.57 39.59
CA ILE A 96 -7.50 -16.58 40.30
C ILE A 96 -7.37 -15.75 41.58
N ALA A 97 -8.31 -14.84 41.85
CA ALA A 97 -9.03 -14.74 43.13
C ALA A 97 -9.91 -13.47 43.14
N ALA A 98 -11.22 -13.70 43.01
CA ALA A 98 -12.21 -12.81 43.60
C ALA A 98 -12.20 -13.03 45.12
N VAL A 99 -12.04 -11.96 45.90
CA VAL A 99 -12.54 -11.91 47.29
C VAL A 99 -13.14 -10.53 47.51
N ASP A 100 -14.45 -10.59 47.68
CA ASP A 100 -15.36 -9.64 48.33
C ASP A 100 -14.69 -8.82 49.45
N GLN A 101 -14.81 -7.49 49.42
CA GLN A 101 -14.67 -6.68 50.62
C GLN A 101 -15.80 -5.66 50.69
N VAL A 102 -16.73 -6.02 51.55
CA VAL A 102 -17.87 -5.26 52.04
C VAL A 102 -17.42 -4.16 53.02
N MET A 103 -18.21 -3.08 53.07
CA MET A 103 -18.34 -2.07 54.14
C MET A 103 -17.21 -1.06 54.39
N ASN A 104 -17.48 0.23 54.18
CA ASN A 104 -17.86 1.11 55.28
C ASN A 104 -18.55 2.42 54.80
N LYS A 105 -19.74 2.63 55.36
CA LYS A 105 -20.39 3.88 55.81
C LYS A 105 -19.38 5.04 56.04
N GLU A 106 -19.62 6.33 55.76
CA GLU A 106 -20.63 7.26 56.30
C GLU A 106 -20.53 8.61 55.53
N GLY A 107 -21.52 9.51 55.67
CA GLY A 107 -21.26 10.94 55.48
C GLY A 107 -22.34 11.75 54.75
N GLN A 108 -23.58 11.66 55.22
CA GLN A 108 -24.65 12.57 54.82
C GLN A 108 -24.73 13.71 55.82
N ARG A 109 -24.51 14.95 55.38
CA ARG A 109 -25.10 16.18 55.93
C ARG A 109 -25.25 17.20 54.82
#